data_AF-A0A816WBN4-F1
#
_entry.id   AF-A0A816WBN4-F1
#
_cell.length_a   1.000
_cell.length_b   1.000
_cell.length_c   1.000
_cell.angle_alpha   90.00
_cell.angle_beta   90.00
_cell.angle_gamma   90.00
#
_symmetry.space_group_name_H-M   'P 1'
#
loop_
_entity.id
_entity.type
_entity.pdbx_description
1 polymer ?
#
loop_
_entity_poly.entity_id
_entity_poly.type
_entity_poly.pdbx_seq_one_letter_code
_entity_poly.pdbx_strand_id
1 'polypeptide(L)' 'MSTSIFEEGEYITCPYDSAHQVLSGNFKHHLFRCSQNHPNVKTLQCLFNSKHKIAPNKYYDHLVECPDNPAT' A
#
# COMPACT_ATOMS: atom_id res chain seq x y z
N MET A 1 3.67 -36.42 -3.29
CA MET A 1 3.99 -35.12 -2.69
C MET A 1 4.35 -34.19 -3.81
N SER A 2 3.44 -33.28 -4.17
CA SER A 2 3.58 -32.43 -5.35
C SER A 2 3.27 -31.01 -4.92
N THR A 3 4.27 -30.33 -4.40
CA THR A 3 4.21 -28.91 -4.03
C THR A 3 4.27 -28.10 -5.33
N SER A 4 3.13 -27.95 -5.99
CA SER A 4 2.92 -26.99 -7.06
C SER A 4 2.08 -25.85 -6.49
N ILE A 5 2.70 -25.06 -5.62
CA ILE A 5 2.17 -23.76 -5.20
C ILE A 5 3.25 -22.75 -5.61
N PHE A 6 3.31 -22.48 -6.90
CA PHE A 6 3.76 -21.16 -7.31
C PHE A 6 2.54 -20.28 -7.12
N GLU A 7 2.38 -19.74 -5.91
CA GLU A 7 1.51 -18.58 -5.74
C GLU A 7 2.10 -17.49 -6.62
N GLU A 8 1.47 -17.26 -7.77
CA GLU A 8 1.61 -16.06 -8.59
C GLU A 8 1.11 -14.86 -7.78
N GLY A 9 1.85 -14.54 -6.71
CA GLY A 9 1.48 -13.47 -5.81
C GLY A 9 1.74 -12.15 -6.51
N GLU A 10 0.66 -11.39 -6.72
CA GLU A 10 0.74 -10.05 -7.30
C GLU A 10 1.80 -9.22 -6.54
N TYR A 11 2.76 -8.68 -7.29
CA TYR A 11 3.73 -7.76 -6.75
C TYR A 11 3.09 -6.38 -6.68
N ILE A 12 2.95 -5.86 -5.47
CA ILE A 12 2.44 -4.52 -5.23
C ILE A 12 3.58 -3.60 -4.81
N THR A 13 3.58 -2.42 -5.42
CA THR A 13 4.55 -1.37 -5.10
C THR A 13 4.25 -0.82 -3.72
N CYS A 14 5.29 -0.72 -2.89
CA CYS A 14 5.18 -0.16 -1.56
C CYS A 14 4.72 1.31 -1.64
N PRO A 15 3.74 1.72 -0.81
CA PRO A 15 3.31 3.11 -0.76
C PRO A 15 4.36 4.03 -0.15
N TYR A 16 5.32 3.51 0.61
CA TYR A 16 6.39 4.34 1.16
C TYR A 16 7.53 4.59 0.17
N ASP A 17 7.81 3.61 -0.70
CA ASP A 17 8.93 3.66 -1.62
C ASP A 17 8.57 2.97 -2.93
N SER A 18 8.62 3.71 -4.04
CA SER A 18 8.26 3.20 -5.36
C SER A 18 9.27 2.19 -5.93
N ALA A 19 10.48 2.12 -5.38
CA ALA A 19 11.49 1.12 -5.74
C ALA A 19 11.25 -0.23 -5.03
N HIS A 20 10.42 -0.26 -3.98
CA HIS A 20 10.04 -1.51 -3.34
C HIS A 20 8.84 -2.14 -4.03
N GLN A 21 9.05 -3.31 -4.62
CA GLN A 21 7.98 -4.21 -5.05
C GLN A 21 7.91 -5.40 -4.09
N VAL A 22 6.73 -5.66 -3.56
CA VAL A 22 6.52 -6.67 -2.51
C VAL A 22 5.35 -7.55 -2.88
N LEU A 23 5.46 -8.85 -2.63
CA LEU A 23 4.33 -9.75 -2.82
C LEU A 23 3.16 -9.34 -1.92
N SER A 24 1.95 -9.33 -2.47
CA SER A 24 0.71 -9.05 -1.74
C SER A 24 0.59 -9.83 -0.43
N GLY A 25 1.00 -11.10 -0.40
CA GLY A 25 1.01 -11.91 0.81
C GLY A 25 1.93 -11.40 1.92
N ASN A 26 3.05 -10.77 1.56
CA ASN A 26 4.05 -10.22 2.50
C ASN A 26 3.88 -8.72 2.74
N PHE A 27 2.94 -8.07 2.06
CA PHE A 27 2.79 -6.62 2.08
C PHE A 27 2.48 -6.06 3.47
N LYS A 28 1.64 -6.75 4.26
CA LYS A 28 1.33 -6.33 5.64
C LYS A 28 2.57 -6.27 6.52
N HIS A 29 3.40 -7.31 6.46
CA HIS A 29 4.61 -7.39 7.28
C HIS A 29 5.66 -6.39 6.78
N HIS A 30 5.76 -6.23 5.46
CA HIS A 30 6.59 -5.20 4.86
C HIS A 30 6.18 -3.80 5.32
N LEU A 31 4.89 -3.46 5.29
CA LEU A 31 4.37 -2.14 5.67
C LEU A 31 4.79 -1.76 7.10
N PHE A 32 4.68 -2.69 8.04
CA PHE A 32 5.08 -2.46 9.43
C PHE A 32 6.57 -2.18 9.57
N ARG A 33 7.42 -2.98 8.91
CA ARG A 33 8.88 -2.78 8.95
C ARG A 33 9.31 -1.53 8.18
N CYS A 34 8.67 -1.26 7.05
CA CYS A 34 8.96 -0.12 6.19
C CYS A 34 8.56 1.20 6.87
N SER A 35 7.42 1.25 7.56
CA SER A 35 7.04 2.43 8.35
C SER A 35 8.00 2.73 9.49
N GLN A 36 8.54 1.68 10.15
CA GLN A 36 9.54 1.83 11.20
C GLN A 36 10.89 2.32 10.66
N ASN A 37 11.29 1.84 9.48
CA ASN A 37 12.56 2.20 8.85
C ASN A 37 12.51 3.58 8.16
N HIS A 38 11.32 4.02 7.78
CA HIS A 38 11.08 5.29 7.11
C HIS A 38 10.12 6.20 7.92
N PRO A 39 10.49 6.63 9.15
CA PRO A 39 9.65 7.53 9.94
C PRO A 39 9.44 8.89 9.28
N ASN A 40 10.33 9.26 8.33
CA ASN A 40 10.23 10.48 7.54
C ASN A 40 9.37 10.35 6.28
N VAL A 41 8.96 9.14 5.89
CA VAL A 41 8.09 8.99 4.73
C VAL A 41 6.67 9.35 5.15
N LYS A 42 6.26 10.54 4.72
CA LYS A 42 4.95 11.14 4.99
C LYS A 42 3.90 10.34 4.25
N THR A 43 3.23 9.41 4.93
CA THR A 43 1.95 8.91 4.45
C THR A 43 0.89 9.96 4.69
N LEU A 44 0.08 10.21 3.67
CA LEU A 44 -1.05 11.11 3.77
C LEU A 44 -2.26 10.30 4.21
N GLN A 45 -2.99 10.86 5.16
CA GLN A 45 -4.28 10.32 5.56
C GLN A 45 -5.34 10.78 4.57
N CYS A 46 -6.21 9.87 4.13
CA CYS A 46 -7.31 10.25 3.23
C CYS A 46 -8.23 11.28 3.90
N LEU A 47 -8.73 12.22 3.08
CA LEU A 47 -9.70 13.23 3.50
C LEU A 47 -11.07 12.62 3.81
N PHE A 48 -11.44 11.53 3.11
CA PHE A 48 -12.72 10.86 3.26
C PHE A 48 -12.72 9.83 4.40
N ASN A 49 -11.60 9.11 4.58
CA ASN A 49 -11.48 8.08 5.61
C ASN A 49 -10.11 8.08 6.29
N SER A 50 -10.10 8.44 7.57
CA SER A 50 -8.91 8.48 8.41
C SER A 50 -8.20 7.12 8.58
N LYS A 51 -8.86 6.01 8.25
CA LYS A 51 -8.25 4.67 8.26
C LYS A 51 -7.36 4.43 7.04
N HIS A 52 -7.57 5.14 5.94
CA HIS A 52 -6.75 5.01 4.75
C HIS A 52 -5.47 5.84 4.89
N LYS A 53 -4.34 5.16 4.84
CA LYS A 53 -2.99 5.75 4.79
C LYS A 53 -2.41 5.50 3.43
N ILE A 54 -2.12 6.57 2.70
CA ILE A 54 -1.76 6.50 1.29
C ILE A 54 -0.39 7.13 1.10
N ALA A 55 0.34 6.58 0.16
CA ALA A 55 1.56 7.18 -0.35
C ALA A 55 1.29 8.62 -0.82
N PRO A 56 2.22 9.56 -0.64
CA PRO A 56 2.08 10.88 -1.22
C PRO A 56 2.00 10.82 -2.76
N ASN A 57 2.68 9.85 -3.39
CA ASN A 57 2.65 9.63 -4.84
C ASN A 57 1.27 9.18 -5.34
N LYS A 58 0.59 8.28 -4.60
CA LYS A 58 -0.74 7.76 -4.97
C LYS A 58 -1.91 8.50 -4.31
N TYR A 59 -1.64 9.56 -3.54
CA TYR A 59 -2.67 10.26 -2.79
C TYR A 59 -3.69 10.91 -3.72
N TYR A 60 -3.23 11.49 -4.83
CA TYR A 60 -4.10 12.18 -5.77
C TYR A 60 -5.01 11.20 -6.52
N ASP A 61 -4.45 10.11 -7.07
CA ASP A 61 -5.24 9.01 -7.66
C ASP A 61 -6.21 8.41 -6.64
N HIS A 62 -5.77 8.20 -5.41
CA HIS A 62 -6.63 7.70 -4.35
C HIS A 62 -7.82 8.64 -4.11
N LEU A 63 -7.67 9.97 -4.09
CA LEU A 63 -8.81 10.86 -3.89
C LEU A 63 -9.88 10.72 -4.99
N VAL A 64 -9.48 10.34 -6.21
CA VAL A 64 -10.39 10.09 -7.34
C VAL A 64 -11.04 8.71 -7.22
N GLU A 65 -10.26 7.68 -6.89
CA GLU A 65 -10.72 6.29 -6.79
C GLU A 65 -11.14 5.87 -5.37
N CYS A 66 -11.25 6.80 -4.42
CA CYS A 66 -11.46 6.46 -3.02
C CYS A 66 -12.85 5.84 -2.86
N PRO A 67 -12.97 4.61 -2.32
CA PRO A 67 -14.25 3.95 -2.15
C PRO A 67 -15.13 4.61 -1.07
N ASP A 68 -14.53 5.39 -0.16
CA ASP A 68 -15.25 6.20 0.83
C ASP A 68 -15.56 7.63 0.35
N ASN A 69 -15.24 7.98 -0.91
CA ASN A 69 -15.60 9.29 -1.44
C ASN A 69 -17.13 9.36 -1.59
N PRO A 70 -17.84 10.27 -0.88
CA PRO A 70 -19.30 10.35 -0.94
C PRO A 70 -19.84 10.87 -2.28
N ALA A 71 -18.98 11.26 -3.21
CA ALA A 71 -19.37 11.79 -4.52
C ALA A 71 -19.40 10.74 -5.66
N THR A 72 -19.08 9.47 -5.38
CA THR A 72 -19.14 8.33 -6.31
C THR A 72 -20.24 7.37 -5.89
#